data_AF-A0A3L9JH19-F1
#
_entry.id   AF-A0A3L9JH19-F1
#
_cell.length_a   1.000
_cell.length_b   1.000
_cell.length_c   1.000
_cell.angle_alpha   90.00
_cell.angle_beta   90.00
_cell.angle_gamma   90.00
#
_symmetry.space_group_name_H-M   'P 1'
#
loop_
_entity.id
_entity.type
_entity.pdbx_description
1 polymer ?
#
loop_
_entity_poly.entity_id
_entity_poly.type
_entity_poly.pdbx_seq_one_letter_code
_entity_poly.pdbx_strand_id
1 'polypeptide(L)'
;MLILDEPTASLTEQETSVLLDIIRDLQQHGIACIYISHKLNEVKAISDTICVIRDGQHIGTRDAAGMSEDDIITMMVGRELTALYPNEPHTTGDEILRIEHLTAWHPVNRHIKRVNDVSFSLKRGEILGIAGLVGAGRTETIQCLFGVWPGQWEGKIYIDGKQVDIRNCQQAIAQGIAMVPEDRKRDGIVPVMAVGKNITLAALNKFTGGISQLDDAAEQKCILESIQQLKVKTSSPDLAIGRLSGGNQQKAILARCLLLNPRILILDEPTRGIDIGAKYEIYKLINQLVQQGIAVIVISSELPEVLGLSDRVLVMHEGKLKANLINHNLTQEQVMEAALRSEHHVEKQSV
;
A
#
# COMPACT_ATOMS: atom_id res chain seq x y z
N MET A 1 -29.05 -16.78 -12.85
CA MET A 1 -28.22 -16.48 -11.65
C MET A 1 -26.83 -16.15 -12.12
N LEU A 2 -26.32 -14.98 -11.75
CA LEU A 2 -24.99 -14.49 -12.09
C LEU A 2 -24.14 -14.46 -10.81
N ILE A 3 -22.88 -14.91 -10.88
CA ILE A 3 -21.93 -14.82 -9.76
C ILE A 3 -20.73 -14.05 -10.25
N LEU A 4 -20.39 -12.98 -9.54
CA LEU A 4 -19.30 -12.07 -9.85
C LEU A 4 -18.34 -12.06 -8.66
N ASP A 5 -17.08 -12.39 -8.93
CA ASP A 5 -16.01 -12.42 -7.92
C ASP A 5 -15.02 -11.29 -8.16
N GLU A 6 -15.03 -10.29 -7.28
CA GLU A 6 -14.17 -9.09 -7.31
C GLU A 6 -14.08 -8.43 -8.72
N PRO A 7 -15.21 -8.18 -9.40
CA PRO A 7 -15.21 -7.82 -10.82
C PRO A 7 -14.63 -6.42 -11.09
N THR A 8 -14.42 -5.60 -10.05
CA THR A 8 -13.91 -4.24 -10.13
C THR A 8 -12.44 -4.10 -9.74
N ALA A 9 -11.73 -5.22 -9.49
CA ALA A 9 -10.34 -5.20 -9.03
C ALA A 9 -9.38 -4.46 -9.99
N SER A 10 -9.70 -4.44 -11.28
CA SER A 10 -8.92 -3.77 -12.34
C SER A 10 -9.64 -2.59 -13.00
N LEU A 11 -10.81 -2.21 -12.50
CA LEU A 11 -11.63 -1.16 -13.09
C LEU A 11 -11.36 0.18 -12.42
N THR A 12 -11.43 1.26 -13.20
CA THR A 12 -11.50 2.64 -12.71
C THR A 12 -12.85 2.90 -12.01
N GLU A 13 -12.97 4.00 -11.26
CA GLU A 13 -14.26 4.38 -10.64
C GLU A 13 -15.37 4.55 -11.67
N GLN A 14 -15.04 5.13 -12.84
CA GLN A 14 -16.00 5.37 -13.91
C GLN A 14 -16.49 4.06 -14.53
N GLU A 15 -15.57 3.13 -14.83
CA GLU A 15 -15.91 1.78 -15.31
C GLU A 15 -16.67 0.96 -14.26
N THR A 16 -16.32 1.14 -12.99
CA THR A 16 -17.03 0.53 -11.85
C THR A 16 -18.49 0.99 -11.82
N SER A 17 -18.76 2.29 -11.97
CA SER A 17 -20.14 2.80 -12.02
C SER A 17 -20.94 2.16 -13.15
N VAL A 18 -20.35 2.03 -14.34
CA VAL A 18 -21.01 1.38 -15.50
C VAL A 18 -21.33 -0.08 -15.19
N LEU A 19 -20.41 -0.83 -14.58
CA LEU A 19 -20.65 -2.21 -14.19
C LEU A 19 -21.80 -2.33 -13.18
N LEU A 20 -21.84 -1.46 -12.16
CA LEU A 20 -22.89 -1.48 -11.15
C LEU A 20 -24.26 -1.19 -11.77
N ASP A 21 -24.34 -0.30 -12.75
CA ASP A 21 -25.59 -0.01 -13.46
C ASP A 21 -26.06 -1.19 -14.32
N ILE A 22 -25.14 -1.92 -14.98
CA ILE A 22 -25.46 -3.17 -15.69
C ILE A 22 -26.04 -4.21 -14.72
N ILE A 23 -25.45 -4.36 -13.54
CA ILE A 23 -25.93 -5.32 -12.53
C ILE A 23 -27.34 -4.96 -12.08
N ARG A 24 -27.63 -3.67 -11.87
CA ARG A 24 -28.99 -3.20 -11.53
C ARG A 24 -30.00 -3.49 -12.64
N ASP A 25 -29.62 -3.28 -13.90
CA ASP A 25 -30.49 -3.61 -15.04
C ASP A 25 -30.79 -5.12 -15.08
N LEU A 26 -29.80 -5.98 -14.86
CA LEU A 26 -29.99 -7.42 -14.78
C LEU A 26 -30.92 -7.82 -13.61
N GLN A 27 -30.78 -7.17 -12.44
CA GLN A 27 -31.68 -7.37 -11.30
C GLN A 27 -33.14 -7.01 -11.66
N GLN A 28 -33.35 -5.89 -12.39
CA GLN A 28 -34.68 -5.47 -12.85
C GLN A 28 -35.31 -6.48 -13.83
N HIS A 29 -34.49 -7.20 -14.59
CA HIS A 29 -34.93 -8.29 -15.47
C HIS A 29 -35.13 -9.64 -14.73
N GLY A 30 -35.12 -9.63 -13.39
CA GLY A 30 -35.38 -10.82 -12.57
C GLY A 30 -34.19 -11.78 -12.46
N ILE A 31 -32.97 -11.31 -12.78
CA ILE A 31 -31.76 -12.13 -12.68
C ILE A 31 -31.16 -11.98 -11.28
N ALA A 32 -31.19 -13.06 -10.51
CA ALA A 32 -30.48 -13.13 -9.23
C ALA A 32 -28.96 -12.99 -9.44
N CYS A 33 -28.33 -12.09 -8.70
CA CYS A 33 -26.89 -11.81 -8.77
C CYS A 33 -26.24 -12.03 -7.39
N ILE A 34 -25.11 -12.73 -7.36
CA ILE A 34 -24.22 -12.82 -6.20
C ILE A 34 -22.98 -11.99 -6.54
N TYR A 35 -22.75 -10.94 -5.76
CA TYR A 35 -21.61 -10.05 -5.92
C TYR A 35 -20.67 -10.20 -4.73
N ILE A 36 -19.45 -10.67 -4.98
CA ILE A 36 -18.40 -10.84 -3.97
C ILE A 36 -17.44 -9.67 -4.12
N SER A 37 -17.34 -8.86 -3.07
CA SER A 37 -16.42 -7.71 -3.03
C SER A 37 -16.09 -7.36 -1.58
N HIS A 38 -14.87 -6.87 -1.36
CA HIS A 38 -14.45 -6.21 -0.11
C HIS A 38 -14.62 -4.69 -0.15
N LYS A 39 -15.08 -4.11 -1.28
CA LYS A 39 -15.32 -2.67 -1.46
C LYS A 39 -16.74 -2.31 -1.02
N LEU A 40 -16.86 -1.67 0.14
CA LEU A 40 -18.14 -1.46 0.82
C LEU A 40 -19.09 -0.52 0.08
N ASN A 41 -18.54 0.51 -0.54
CA ASN A 41 -19.26 1.43 -1.41
C ASN A 41 -19.98 0.69 -2.56
N GLU A 42 -19.33 -0.31 -3.16
CA GLU A 42 -19.96 -1.15 -4.18
C GLU A 42 -21.04 -2.04 -3.59
N VAL A 43 -20.70 -2.79 -2.52
CA VAL A 43 -21.63 -3.71 -1.85
C VAL A 43 -22.91 -2.98 -1.45
N LYS A 44 -22.81 -1.79 -0.87
CA LYS A 44 -23.97 -0.98 -0.48
C LYS A 44 -24.78 -0.46 -1.65
N ALA A 45 -24.14 -0.21 -2.79
CA ALA A 45 -24.80 0.40 -3.94
C ALA A 45 -25.75 -0.55 -4.69
N ILE A 46 -25.54 -1.87 -4.60
CA ILE A 46 -26.26 -2.86 -5.43
C ILE A 46 -26.89 -4.02 -4.67
N SER A 47 -26.57 -4.20 -3.38
CA SER A 47 -27.05 -5.38 -2.63
C SER A 47 -28.43 -5.13 -2.03
N ASP A 48 -29.34 -6.09 -2.21
CA ASP A 48 -30.58 -6.18 -1.43
C ASP A 48 -30.31 -6.81 -0.04
N THR A 49 -29.41 -7.80 -0.02
CA THR A 49 -29.01 -8.55 1.18
C THR A 49 -27.50 -8.69 1.21
N ILE A 50 -26.90 -8.53 2.38
CA ILE A 50 -25.45 -8.66 2.60
C ILE A 50 -25.19 -9.89 3.44
N CYS A 51 -24.31 -10.77 2.96
CA CYS A 51 -23.80 -11.93 3.67
C CYS A 51 -22.32 -11.74 3.98
N VAL A 52 -21.93 -11.90 5.24
CA VAL A 52 -20.53 -11.79 5.65
C VAL A 52 -19.99 -13.17 6.03
N ILE A 53 -18.87 -13.53 5.41
CA ILE A 53 -18.10 -14.74 5.71
C ILE A 53 -16.74 -14.31 6.23
N ARG A 54 -16.31 -14.88 7.36
CA ARG A 54 -15.01 -14.60 7.98
C ARG A 54 -14.39 -15.91 8.47
N ASP A 55 -13.10 -16.10 8.17
CA ASP A 55 -12.35 -17.32 8.53
C ASP A 55 -13.05 -18.63 8.12
N GLY A 56 -13.70 -18.62 6.95
CA GLY A 56 -14.43 -19.77 6.41
C GLY A 56 -15.77 -20.05 7.09
N GLN A 57 -16.23 -19.16 7.99
CA GLN A 57 -17.49 -19.29 8.70
C GLN A 57 -18.48 -18.20 8.29
N HIS A 58 -19.76 -18.57 8.24
CA HIS A 58 -20.85 -17.61 8.07
C HIS A 58 -21.02 -16.80 9.35
N ILE A 59 -20.84 -15.48 9.26
CA ILE A 59 -21.00 -14.56 10.39
C ILE A 59 -22.43 -14.05 10.48
N GLY A 60 -23.06 -13.79 9.33
CA GLY A 60 -24.47 -13.42 9.28
C GLY A 60 -24.92 -12.94 7.90
N THR A 61 -26.23 -12.94 7.70
CA THR A 61 -26.90 -12.43 6.51
C THR A 61 -28.00 -11.49 6.95
N ARG A 62 -28.02 -10.26 6.43
CA ARG A 62 -28.96 -9.21 6.81
C ARG A 62 -29.35 -8.37 5.60
N ASP A 63 -30.49 -7.70 5.68
CA ASP A 63 -30.93 -6.75 4.65
C ASP A 63 -29.96 -5.57 4.57
N ALA A 64 -29.55 -5.20 3.35
CA ALA A 64 -28.57 -4.14 3.12
C ALA A 64 -29.07 -2.78 3.62
N ALA A 65 -30.38 -2.52 3.48
CA ALA A 65 -31.02 -1.27 3.92
C ALA A 65 -30.88 -1.01 5.44
N GLY A 66 -30.72 -2.07 6.24
CA GLY A 66 -30.57 -1.99 7.69
C GLY A 66 -29.13 -1.98 8.18
N MET A 67 -28.14 -2.00 7.29
CA MET A 67 -26.72 -2.09 7.66
C MET A 67 -25.97 -0.78 7.40
N SER A 68 -25.38 -0.22 8.45
CA SER A 68 -24.35 0.82 8.31
C SER A 68 -23.05 0.22 7.74
N GLU A 69 -22.11 1.06 7.26
CA GLU A 69 -20.80 0.54 6.81
C GLU A 69 -20.04 -0.07 7.99
N ASP A 70 -20.14 0.58 9.14
CA ASP A 70 -19.60 0.15 10.42
C ASP A 70 -20.11 -1.24 10.82
N ASP A 71 -21.41 -1.55 10.60
CA ASP A 71 -21.97 -2.87 10.88
C ASP A 71 -21.33 -3.96 10.00
N ILE A 72 -21.19 -3.69 8.70
CA ILE A 72 -20.60 -4.63 7.74
C ILE A 72 -19.14 -4.89 8.11
N ILE A 73 -18.38 -3.83 8.37
CA ILE A 73 -16.98 -3.92 8.80
C ILE A 73 -16.86 -4.69 10.11
N THR A 74 -17.72 -4.41 11.08
CA THR A 74 -17.72 -5.10 12.37
C THR A 74 -17.96 -6.59 12.18
N MET A 75 -18.82 -6.99 11.25
CA MET A 75 -18.99 -8.40 10.90
C MET A 75 -17.75 -8.96 10.19
N MET A 76 -17.13 -8.21 9.27
CA MET A 76 -15.97 -8.65 8.48
C MET A 76 -14.68 -8.81 9.31
N VAL A 77 -14.48 -7.96 10.32
CA VAL A 77 -13.24 -7.90 11.13
C VAL A 77 -13.46 -8.40 12.55
N GLY A 78 -14.69 -8.31 13.06
CA GLY A 78 -15.07 -8.66 14.43
C GLY A 78 -14.87 -7.53 15.45
N ARG A 79 -14.74 -6.27 14.99
CA ARG A 79 -14.43 -5.08 15.80
C ARG A 79 -15.00 -3.81 15.14
N GLU A 80 -15.27 -2.75 15.91
CA GLU A 80 -15.84 -1.48 15.42
C GLU A 80 -14.94 -0.73 14.42
N LEU A 81 -15.53 0.14 13.59
CA LEU A 81 -14.89 0.89 12.50
C LEU A 81 -13.76 1.82 12.96
N THR A 82 -13.93 2.48 14.11
CA THR A 82 -12.88 3.31 14.73
C THR A 82 -11.63 2.51 15.07
N ALA A 83 -11.74 1.18 15.16
CA ALA A 83 -10.61 0.29 15.38
C ALA A 83 -9.93 -0.17 14.08
N LEU A 84 -10.43 0.19 12.89
CA LEU A 84 -9.81 -0.22 11.62
C LEU A 84 -8.45 0.42 11.39
N TYR A 85 -8.32 1.70 11.70
CA TYR A 85 -7.05 2.42 11.64
C TYR A 85 -6.52 2.54 13.08
N PRO A 86 -5.78 1.53 13.60
CA PRO A 86 -5.18 1.66 14.91
C PRO A 86 -4.27 2.89 14.86
N ASN A 87 -4.55 3.91 15.67
CA ASN A 87 -3.61 5.00 15.89
C ASN A 87 -2.92 4.72 17.21
N GLU A 88 -1.69 4.23 17.13
CA GLU A 88 -0.85 4.03 18.31
C GLU A 88 0.18 5.16 18.37
N PRO A 89 0.28 5.88 19.51
CA PRO A 89 1.23 6.96 19.64
C PRO A 89 2.66 6.43 19.47
N HIS A 90 3.44 7.14 18.67
CA HIS A 90 4.84 6.86 18.43
C HIS A 90 5.61 8.19 18.35
N THR A 91 6.94 8.13 18.37
CA THR A 91 7.78 9.33 18.43
C THR A 91 8.54 9.50 17.12
N THR A 92 8.43 10.70 16.52
CA THR A 92 9.21 11.07 15.34
C THR A 92 10.57 11.61 15.77
N GLY A 93 11.63 11.14 15.10
CA GLY A 93 13.01 11.53 15.37
C GLY A 93 13.56 12.54 14.36
N ASP A 94 14.88 12.47 14.15
CA ASP A 94 15.57 13.31 13.18
C ASP A 94 15.22 12.94 11.72
N GLU A 95 15.52 13.85 10.80
CA GLU A 95 15.42 13.61 9.36
C GLU A 95 16.29 12.41 8.95
N ILE A 96 15.67 11.40 8.35
CA ILE A 96 16.37 10.22 7.81
C ILE A 96 16.52 10.29 6.29
N LEU A 97 15.54 10.89 5.61
CA LEU A 97 15.50 10.99 4.16
C LEU A 97 15.09 12.41 3.76
N ARG A 98 15.78 12.97 2.79
CA ARG A 98 15.41 14.24 2.14
C ARG A 98 15.63 14.16 0.64
N ILE A 99 14.63 14.63 -0.10
CA ILE A 99 14.58 14.66 -1.55
C ILE A 99 14.48 16.12 -1.97
N GLU A 100 15.33 16.54 -2.89
CA GLU A 100 15.37 17.90 -3.43
C GLU A 100 15.25 17.86 -4.96
N HIS A 101 14.34 18.68 -5.48
CA HIS A 101 14.15 18.96 -6.90
C HIS A 101 13.97 17.71 -7.77
N LEU A 102 13.28 16.70 -7.26
CA LEU A 102 13.04 15.46 -8.01
C LEU A 102 12.15 15.75 -9.22
N THR A 103 12.70 15.52 -10.40
CA THR A 103 11.97 15.60 -11.68
C THR A 103 12.17 14.31 -12.44
N ALA A 104 11.09 13.73 -12.95
CA ALA A 104 11.12 12.48 -13.70
C ALA A 104 10.29 12.62 -14.98
N TRP A 105 10.84 12.15 -16.09
CA TRP A 105 10.19 12.21 -17.39
C TRP A 105 9.65 10.86 -17.80
N HIS A 106 8.53 10.89 -18.51
CA HIS A 106 7.92 9.70 -19.09
C HIS A 106 8.98 8.88 -19.87
N PRO A 107 9.03 7.54 -19.71
CA PRO A 107 10.11 6.72 -20.28
C PRO A 107 10.21 6.84 -21.81
N VAL A 108 9.05 6.87 -22.48
CA VAL A 108 8.93 7.05 -23.94
C VAL A 108 8.90 8.52 -24.37
N ASN A 109 7.91 9.30 -23.92
CA ASN A 109 7.73 10.69 -24.34
C ASN A 109 8.41 11.69 -23.38
N ARG A 110 9.67 12.03 -23.63
CA ARG A 110 10.46 12.91 -22.76
C ARG A 110 9.98 14.37 -22.67
N HIS A 111 8.94 14.76 -23.40
CA HIS A 111 8.30 16.06 -23.20
C HIS A 111 7.30 16.05 -22.03
N ILE A 112 6.89 14.88 -21.56
CA ILE A 112 5.96 14.71 -20.46
C ILE A 112 6.74 14.50 -19.16
N LYS A 113 6.63 15.44 -18.24
CA LYS A 113 7.10 15.27 -16.86
C LYS A 113 6.04 14.48 -16.07
N ARG A 114 6.44 13.35 -15.50
CA ARG A 114 5.62 12.55 -14.57
C ARG A 114 5.78 13.03 -13.14
N VAL A 115 6.96 13.53 -12.81
CA VAL A 115 7.29 14.21 -11.56
C VAL A 115 7.99 15.52 -11.93
N ASN A 116 7.65 16.61 -11.28
CA ASN A 116 8.12 17.95 -11.61
C ASN A 116 8.46 18.73 -10.34
N ASP A 117 9.74 18.83 -10.05
CA ASP A 117 10.31 19.61 -8.96
C ASP A 117 9.76 19.26 -7.56
N VAL A 118 9.66 17.97 -7.27
CA VAL A 118 9.16 17.47 -5.98
C VAL A 118 10.30 17.46 -4.95
N SER A 119 10.06 18.12 -3.81
CA SER A 119 10.98 18.14 -2.67
C SER A 119 10.24 17.84 -1.38
N PHE A 120 10.74 16.91 -0.56
CA PHE A 120 10.18 16.59 0.74
C PHE A 120 11.21 15.90 1.65
N SER A 121 10.88 15.77 2.92
CA SER A 121 11.66 15.01 3.88
C SER A 121 10.79 14.08 4.71
N LEU A 122 11.45 13.08 5.28
CA LEU A 122 10.91 12.03 6.13
C LEU A 122 11.81 11.87 7.35
N LYS A 123 11.19 11.71 8.52
CA LYS A 123 11.85 11.52 9.81
C LYS A 123 11.85 10.06 10.25
N ARG A 124 12.76 9.72 11.16
CA ARG A 124 12.78 8.40 11.81
C ARG A 124 11.46 8.17 12.56
N GLY A 125 10.89 6.98 12.41
CA GLY A 125 9.62 6.61 13.04
C GLY A 125 8.41 7.42 12.55
N GLU A 126 8.50 8.17 11.45
CA GLU A 126 7.34 8.87 10.86
C GLU A 126 6.63 7.99 9.83
N ILE A 127 5.30 8.07 9.78
CA ILE A 127 4.47 7.60 8.67
C ILE A 127 4.13 8.80 7.77
N LEU A 128 4.75 8.85 6.59
CA LEU A 128 4.48 9.87 5.57
C LEU A 128 3.54 9.31 4.50
N GLY A 129 2.33 9.84 4.48
CA GLY A 129 1.33 9.53 3.48
C GLY A 129 1.53 10.34 2.20
N ILE A 130 1.33 9.72 1.03
CA ILE A 130 1.30 10.42 -0.26
C ILE A 130 -0.07 10.21 -0.91
N ALA A 131 -0.87 11.28 -0.90
CA ALA A 131 -2.19 11.34 -1.52
C ALA A 131 -2.14 12.08 -2.85
N GLY A 132 -3.14 11.83 -3.70
CA GLY A 132 -3.28 12.49 -5.00
C GLY A 132 -4.17 11.69 -5.94
N LEU A 133 -4.69 12.35 -6.98
CA LEU A 133 -5.48 11.70 -8.02
C LEU A 133 -4.63 10.71 -8.83
N VAL A 134 -5.29 9.81 -9.57
CA VAL A 134 -4.62 8.91 -10.51
C VAL A 134 -3.78 9.74 -11.49
N GLY A 135 -2.52 9.35 -11.67
CA GLY A 135 -1.57 10.09 -12.51
C GLY A 135 -0.92 11.30 -11.84
N ALA A 136 -1.11 11.50 -10.53
CA ALA A 136 -0.48 12.60 -9.79
C ALA A 136 1.06 12.50 -9.65
N GLY A 137 1.68 11.39 -10.06
CA GLY A 137 3.14 11.20 -9.98
C GLY A 137 3.63 10.51 -8.69
N ARG A 138 2.72 9.90 -7.91
CA ARG A 138 3.01 9.29 -6.59
C ARG A 138 3.94 8.08 -6.72
N THR A 139 3.51 7.08 -7.49
CA THR A 139 4.27 5.86 -7.79
C THR A 139 5.57 6.20 -8.50
N GLU A 140 5.56 7.11 -9.47
CA GLU A 140 6.76 7.52 -10.19
C GLU A 140 7.81 8.17 -9.28
N THR A 141 7.37 8.99 -8.32
CA THR A 141 8.26 9.63 -7.32
C THR A 141 9.01 8.58 -6.50
N ILE A 142 8.28 7.56 -6.04
CA ILE A 142 8.83 6.49 -5.23
C ILE A 142 9.66 5.49 -6.05
N GLN A 143 9.26 5.22 -7.30
CA GLN A 143 10.06 4.41 -8.21
C GLN A 143 11.42 5.06 -8.51
N CYS A 144 11.49 6.39 -8.58
CA CYS A 144 12.77 7.10 -8.67
C CYS A 144 13.59 6.92 -7.40
N LEU A 145 12.99 7.11 -6.22
CA LEU A 145 13.66 6.92 -4.92
C LEU A 145 14.21 5.50 -4.74
N PHE A 146 13.49 4.48 -5.22
CA PHE A 146 13.91 3.08 -5.13
C PHE A 146 14.80 2.62 -6.30
N GLY A 147 15.08 3.49 -7.28
CA GLY A 147 15.94 3.17 -8.42
C GLY A 147 15.34 2.16 -9.39
N VAL A 148 14.01 2.12 -9.53
CA VAL A 148 13.31 1.22 -10.47
C VAL A 148 12.56 1.97 -11.57
N TRP A 149 12.57 3.31 -11.54
CA TRP A 149 12.01 4.12 -12.62
C TRP A 149 12.78 3.88 -13.94
N PRO A 150 12.11 3.45 -15.02
CA PRO A 150 12.77 3.16 -16.29
C PRO A 150 13.10 4.42 -17.12
N GLY A 151 12.53 5.57 -16.76
CA GLY A 151 12.76 6.83 -17.46
C GLY A 151 13.97 7.61 -16.94
N GLN A 152 14.25 8.75 -17.58
CA GLN A 152 15.21 9.71 -17.05
C GLN A 152 14.61 10.43 -15.84
N TRP A 153 15.44 10.73 -14.85
CA TRP A 153 15.09 11.54 -13.71
C TRP A 153 16.32 12.32 -13.21
N GLU A 154 16.08 13.42 -12.52
CA GLU A 154 17.10 14.24 -11.86
C GLU A 154 16.61 14.67 -10.48
N GLY A 155 17.54 15.10 -9.62
CA GLY A 155 17.26 15.52 -8.24
C GLY A 155 18.39 15.09 -7.32
N LYS A 156 18.24 15.38 -6.03
CA LYS A 156 19.19 14.95 -4.99
C LYS A 156 18.46 14.17 -3.92
N ILE A 157 19.04 13.05 -3.51
CA ILE A 157 18.55 12.21 -2.42
C ILE A 157 19.60 12.24 -1.32
N TYR A 158 19.16 12.52 -0.11
CA TYR A 158 19.99 12.54 1.10
C TYR A 158 19.46 11.49 2.08
N ILE A 159 20.36 10.68 2.63
CA ILE A 159 20.05 9.72 3.69
C ILE A 159 21.00 9.99 4.85
N ASP A 160 20.45 10.22 6.05
CA ASP A 160 21.20 10.67 7.23
C ASP A 160 22.08 11.90 6.92
N GLY A 161 21.52 12.87 6.18
CA GLY A 161 22.22 14.08 5.76
C GLY A 161 23.30 13.90 4.68
N LYS A 162 23.61 12.67 4.25
CA LYS A 162 24.60 12.38 3.21
C LYS A 162 23.92 12.23 1.86
N GLN A 163 24.41 12.93 0.85
CA GLN A 163 23.92 12.74 -0.51
C GLN A 163 24.26 11.33 -1.00
N VAL A 164 23.27 10.64 -1.55
CA VAL A 164 23.41 9.29 -2.11
C VAL A 164 23.01 9.28 -3.58
N ASP A 165 23.51 8.29 -4.30
CA ASP A 165 23.24 8.09 -5.73
C ASP A 165 22.59 6.72 -5.91
N ILE A 166 21.29 6.71 -6.24
CA ILE A 166 20.47 5.50 -6.35
C ILE A 166 20.00 5.36 -7.80
N ARG A 167 20.71 4.56 -8.58
CA ARG A 167 20.37 4.23 -9.98
C ARG A 167 19.69 2.87 -10.15
N ASN A 168 19.71 2.03 -9.12
CA ASN A 168 19.08 0.72 -9.12
C ASN A 168 18.58 0.34 -7.71
N CYS A 169 17.70 -0.65 -7.64
CA CYS A 169 17.13 -1.10 -6.37
C CYS A 169 18.17 -1.71 -5.40
N GLN A 170 19.25 -2.32 -5.89
CA GLN A 170 20.31 -2.84 -5.01
C GLN A 170 20.99 -1.71 -4.23
N GLN A 171 21.18 -0.54 -4.86
CA GLN A 171 21.72 0.65 -4.19
C GLN A 171 20.75 1.20 -3.15
N ALA A 172 19.44 1.23 -3.43
CA ALA A 172 18.43 1.62 -2.45
C ALA A 172 18.43 0.67 -1.23
N ILE A 173 18.47 -0.65 -1.47
CA ILE A 173 18.54 -1.68 -0.43
C ILE A 173 19.81 -1.52 0.42
N ALA A 174 20.96 -1.25 -0.20
CA ALA A 174 22.21 -1.00 0.51
C ALA A 174 22.16 0.24 1.41
N GLN A 175 21.30 1.22 1.10
CA GLN A 175 21.03 2.38 1.95
C GLN A 175 19.96 2.11 3.03
N GLY A 176 19.43 0.88 3.10
CA GLY A 176 18.40 0.49 4.06
C GLY A 176 16.98 0.90 3.64
N ILE A 177 16.72 1.07 2.34
CA ILE A 177 15.38 1.28 1.79
C ILE A 177 14.82 -0.07 1.31
N ALA A 178 13.61 -0.42 1.74
CA ALA A 178 12.84 -1.52 1.15
C ALA A 178 11.54 -1.00 0.55
N MET A 179 11.04 -1.64 -0.50
CA MET A 179 9.80 -1.26 -1.17
C MET A 179 8.89 -2.48 -1.36
N VAL A 180 7.62 -2.28 -1.02
CA VAL A 180 6.49 -3.13 -1.42
C VAL A 180 5.83 -2.42 -2.63
N PRO A 181 5.84 -3.03 -3.83
CA PRO A 181 5.37 -2.38 -5.04
C PRO A 181 3.84 -2.41 -5.19
N GLU A 182 3.30 -1.45 -5.97
CA GLU A 182 1.88 -1.36 -6.31
C GLU A 182 1.34 -2.65 -6.96
N ASP A 183 1.96 -3.09 -8.05
CA ASP A 183 1.56 -4.33 -8.72
C ASP A 183 2.26 -5.51 -8.06
N ARG A 184 1.65 -5.99 -6.98
CA ARG A 184 2.08 -7.20 -6.29
C ARG A 184 2.31 -8.38 -7.23
N LYS A 185 1.43 -8.61 -8.20
CA LYS A 185 1.48 -9.82 -9.04
C LYS A 185 2.63 -9.76 -10.03
N ARG A 186 2.87 -8.59 -10.62
CA ARG A 186 3.91 -8.38 -11.62
C ARG A 186 5.28 -8.13 -10.99
N ASP A 187 5.34 -7.27 -9.99
CA ASP A 187 6.58 -6.71 -9.46
C ASP A 187 6.90 -7.23 -8.04
N GLY A 188 5.88 -7.77 -7.34
CA GLY A 188 5.99 -8.18 -5.94
C GLY A 188 6.33 -9.65 -5.72
N ILE A 189 5.87 -10.59 -6.54
CA ILE A 189 6.07 -12.04 -6.32
C ILE A 189 6.65 -12.74 -7.55
N VAL A 190 7.25 -13.90 -7.34
CA VAL A 190 7.49 -14.90 -8.39
C VAL A 190 6.41 -15.97 -8.25
N PRO A 191 5.32 -15.96 -9.06
CA PRO A 191 4.11 -16.71 -8.76
C PRO A 191 4.29 -18.23 -8.66
N VAL A 192 5.22 -18.78 -9.44
CA VAL A 192 5.53 -20.21 -9.50
C VAL A 192 6.45 -20.68 -8.36
N MET A 193 7.12 -19.75 -7.67
CA MET A 193 8.02 -20.09 -6.57
C MET A 193 7.26 -20.33 -5.28
N ALA A 194 7.85 -21.15 -4.42
CA ALA A 194 7.39 -21.41 -3.06
C ALA A 194 7.22 -20.11 -2.26
N VAL A 195 6.25 -20.09 -1.32
CA VAL A 195 6.06 -18.97 -0.38
C VAL A 195 7.35 -18.69 0.38
N GLY A 196 8.00 -19.73 0.92
CA GLY A 196 9.24 -19.58 1.67
C GLY A 196 10.36 -18.95 0.83
N LYS A 197 10.55 -19.42 -0.40
CA LYS A 197 11.56 -18.87 -1.31
C LYS A 197 11.24 -17.44 -1.77
N ASN A 198 9.96 -17.08 -1.88
CA ASN A 198 9.58 -15.68 -2.11
C ASN A 198 9.96 -14.79 -0.92
N ILE A 199 9.78 -15.27 0.32
CA ILE A 199 10.12 -14.54 1.54
C ILE A 199 11.64 -14.29 1.60
N THR A 200 12.47 -15.29 1.36
CA THR A 200 13.94 -15.15 1.51
C THR A 200 14.65 -14.52 0.30
N LEU A 201 13.95 -14.35 -0.83
CA LEU A 201 14.53 -13.98 -2.13
C LEU A 201 15.45 -12.75 -2.09
N ALA A 202 15.05 -11.70 -1.38
CA ALA A 202 15.83 -10.46 -1.31
C ALA A 202 17.01 -10.55 -0.32
N ALA A 203 16.98 -11.53 0.58
CA ALA A 203 17.94 -11.69 1.67
C ALA A 203 18.79 -12.97 1.54
N LEU A 204 18.88 -13.57 0.34
CA LEU A 204 19.61 -14.82 0.11
C LEU A 204 21.07 -14.76 0.57
N ASN A 205 21.71 -13.59 0.48
CA ASN A 205 23.07 -13.38 0.96
C ASN A 205 23.26 -13.70 2.45
N LYS A 206 22.19 -13.71 3.26
CA LYS A 206 22.21 -14.10 4.68
C LYS A 206 22.38 -15.62 4.89
N PHE A 207 22.09 -16.42 3.85
CA PHE A 207 22.09 -17.88 3.91
C PHE A 207 23.18 -18.48 3.01
N THR A 208 24.04 -17.64 2.42
CA THR A 208 25.14 -18.07 1.56
C THR A 208 26.48 -17.77 2.23
N GLY A 209 27.30 -18.81 2.42
CA GLY A 209 28.66 -18.68 2.94
C GLY A 209 29.70 -18.36 1.85
N GLY A 210 30.95 -18.12 2.26
CA GLY A 210 32.07 -18.07 1.33
C GLY A 210 32.25 -19.44 0.66
N ILE A 211 32.33 -19.48 -0.67
CA ILE A 211 32.38 -20.71 -1.51
C ILE A 211 31.00 -21.36 -1.75
N SER A 212 29.96 -20.56 -2.00
CA SER A 212 28.65 -21.05 -2.48
C SER A 212 27.97 -22.12 -1.60
N GLN A 213 28.35 -22.19 -0.32
CA GLN A 213 27.67 -23.05 0.65
C GLN A 213 26.33 -22.42 1.00
N LEU A 214 25.25 -23.19 0.86
CA LEU A 214 23.91 -22.81 1.26
C LEU A 214 23.63 -23.37 2.65
N ASP A 215 23.19 -22.50 3.56
CA ASP A 215 22.66 -22.90 4.87
C ASP A 215 21.15 -23.07 4.78
N ASP A 216 20.72 -24.18 4.18
CA ASP A 216 19.29 -24.50 4.00
C ASP A 216 18.56 -24.59 5.34
N ALA A 217 19.24 -24.99 6.41
CA ALA A 217 18.65 -25.10 7.74
C ALA A 217 18.34 -23.71 8.33
N ALA A 218 19.28 -22.77 8.20
CA ALA A 218 19.07 -21.38 8.62
C ALA A 218 17.99 -20.70 7.76
N GLU A 219 18.00 -20.92 6.44
CA GLU A 219 16.97 -20.39 5.54
C GLU A 219 15.58 -20.91 5.94
N GLN A 220 15.44 -22.23 6.14
CA GLN A 220 14.17 -22.84 6.52
C GLN A 220 13.66 -22.33 7.87
N LYS A 221 14.56 -22.17 8.85
CA LYS A 221 14.22 -21.57 10.15
C LYS A 221 13.67 -20.15 9.98
N CYS A 222 14.36 -19.32 9.20
CA CYS A 222 13.95 -17.95 8.91
C CYS A 222 12.59 -17.87 8.19
N ILE A 223 12.33 -18.78 7.25
CA ILE A 223 11.04 -18.90 6.57
C ILE A 223 9.91 -19.15 7.57
N LEU A 224 10.08 -20.12 8.47
CA LEU A 224 9.05 -20.47 9.46
C LEU A 224 8.80 -19.32 10.46
N GLU A 225 9.86 -18.69 10.94
CA GLU A 225 9.77 -17.52 11.81
C GLU A 225 9.03 -16.36 11.12
N SER A 226 9.33 -16.08 9.85
CA SER A 226 8.69 -15.03 9.07
C SER A 226 7.20 -15.30 8.82
N ILE A 227 6.85 -16.54 8.47
CA ILE A 227 5.46 -16.98 8.28
C ILE A 227 4.67 -16.81 9.59
N GLN A 228 5.26 -17.18 10.72
CA GLN A 228 4.63 -17.03 12.04
C GLN A 228 4.48 -15.57 12.43
N GLN A 229 5.54 -14.77 12.29
CA GLN A 229 5.57 -13.37 12.68
C GLN A 229 4.53 -12.55 11.91
N LEU A 230 4.42 -12.73 10.59
CA LEU A 230 3.45 -12.01 9.76
C LEU A 230 2.13 -12.74 9.56
N LYS A 231 1.93 -13.88 10.24
CA LYS A 231 0.70 -14.70 10.17
C LYS A 231 0.28 -14.98 8.73
N VAL A 232 1.24 -15.41 7.91
CA VAL A 232 0.98 -15.83 6.52
C VAL A 232 0.22 -17.16 6.57
N LYS A 233 -1.05 -17.15 6.18
CA LYS A 233 -1.87 -18.35 6.10
C LYS A 233 -1.46 -19.14 4.85
N THR A 234 -0.68 -20.20 5.03
CA THR A 234 -0.28 -21.16 3.98
C THR A 234 -0.34 -22.59 4.52
N SER A 235 -0.66 -23.56 3.66
CA SER A 235 -0.66 -24.98 4.02
C SER A 235 0.75 -25.57 4.11
N SER A 236 1.71 -24.98 3.40
CA SER A 236 3.13 -25.34 3.44
C SER A 236 3.98 -24.16 2.95
N PRO A 237 5.20 -23.95 3.47
CA PRO A 237 6.16 -23.03 2.89
C PRO A 237 6.49 -23.32 1.42
N ASP A 238 6.36 -24.58 0.98
CA ASP A 238 6.65 -25.05 -0.38
C ASP A 238 5.51 -24.81 -1.38
N LEU A 239 4.34 -24.38 -0.89
CA LEU A 239 3.22 -24.05 -1.77
C LEU A 239 3.62 -22.90 -2.70
N ALA A 240 3.26 -22.97 -3.97
CA ALA A 240 3.47 -21.86 -4.90
C ALA A 240 2.72 -20.61 -4.41
N ILE A 241 3.42 -19.47 -4.26
CA ILE A 241 2.84 -18.24 -3.69
C ILE A 241 1.64 -17.73 -4.49
N GLY A 242 1.60 -17.98 -5.80
CA GLY A 242 0.48 -17.62 -6.66
C GLY A 242 -0.84 -18.29 -6.28
N ARG A 243 -0.81 -19.34 -5.44
CA ARG A 243 -2.01 -20.02 -4.91
C ARG A 243 -2.54 -19.41 -3.61
N LEU A 244 -1.80 -18.50 -2.99
CA LEU A 244 -2.27 -17.79 -1.79
C LEU A 244 -3.27 -16.68 -2.16
N SER A 245 -4.12 -16.29 -1.20
CA SER A 245 -4.95 -15.09 -1.34
C SER A 245 -4.09 -13.82 -1.41
N GLY A 246 -4.64 -12.74 -1.98
CA GLY A 246 -3.92 -11.46 -2.13
C GLY A 246 -3.31 -10.94 -0.82
N GLY A 247 -4.07 -10.99 0.28
CA GLY A 247 -3.58 -10.57 1.60
C GLY A 247 -2.40 -11.40 2.10
N ASN A 248 -2.39 -12.72 1.86
CA ASN A 248 -1.28 -13.57 2.26
C ASN A 248 -0.05 -13.42 1.36
N GLN A 249 -0.24 -13.16 0.06
CA GLN A 249 0.84 -12.77 -0.83
C GLN A 249 1.48 -11.44 -0.38
N GLN A 250 0.66 -10.45 0.00
CA GLN A 250 1.12 -9.15 0.51
C GLN A 250 1.95 -9.30 1.78
N LYS A 251 1.48 -10.10 2.75
CA LYS A 251 2.24 -10.43 3.96
C LYS A 251 3.57 -11.11 3.66
N ALA A 252 3.61 -12.04 2.70
CA ALA A 252 4.87 -12.68 2.30
C ALA A 252 5.87 -11.68 1.68
N ILE A 253 5.38 -10.69 0.92
CA ILE A 253 6.23 -9.60 0.41
C ILE A 253 6.74 -8.72 1.55
N LEU A 254 5.87 -8.34 2.49
CA LEU A 254 6.27 -7.59 3.68
C LEU A 254 7.36 -8.35 4.46
N ALA A 255 7.21 -9.66 4.65
CA ALA A 255 8.22 -10.50 5.30
C ALA A 255 9.57 -10.40 4.57
N ARG A 256 9.57 -10.52 3.24
CA ARG A 256 10.79 -10.34 2.42
C ARG A 256 11.44 -8.98 2.64
N CYS A 257 10.66 -7.91 2.65
CA CYS A 257 11.17 -6.56 2.88
C CYS A 257 11.75 -6.41 4.29
N LEU A 258 11.10 -6.96 5.32
CA LEU A 258 11.56 -6.90 6.70
C LEU A 258 12.83 -7.72 6.94
N LEU A 259 13.04 -8.81 6.20
CA LEU A 259 14.30 -9.55 6.24
C LEU A 259 15.50 -8.72 5.76
N LEU A 260 15.31 -7.58 5.09
CA LEU A 260 16.40 -6.66 4.76
C LEU A 260 16.80 -5.76 5.92
N ASN A 261 16.10 -5.80 7.05
CA ASN A 261 16.24 -4.88 8.17
C ASN A 261 16.20 -3.41 7.72
N PRO A 262 15.12 -2.97 7.04
CA PRO A 262 15.05 -1.64 6.47
C PRO A 262 14.99 -0.56 7.55
N ARG A 263 15.55 0.61 7.22
CA ARG A 263 15.42 1.85 8.00
C ARG A 263 14.31 2.73 7.44
N ILE A 264 14.03 2.59 6.15
CA ILE A 264 12.95 3.24 5.40
C ILE A 264 12.17 2.13 4.68
N LEU A 265 10.87 2.04 4.93
CA LEU A 265 9.97 1.11 4.25
C LEU A 265 8.97 1.89 3.42
N ILE A 266 8.93 1.59 2.13
CA ILE A 266 7.97 2.18 1.20
C ILE A 266 6.88 1.17 0.89
N LEU A 267 5.64 1.60 1.05
CA LEU A 267 4.43 0.82 0.88
C LEU A 267 3.58 1.47 -0.21
N ASP A 268 3.68 0.95 -1.43
CA ASP A 268 2.93 1.46 -2.58
C ASP A 268 1.65 0.62 -2.78
N GLU A 269 0.49 1.24 -2.53
CA GLU A 269 -0.84 0.62 -2.53
C GLU A 269 -0.88 -0.69 -1.71
N PRO A 270 -0.43 -0.67 -0.43
CA PRO A 270 -0.16 -1.88 0.34
C PRO A 270 -1.39 -2.74 0.62
N THR A 271 -2.59 -2.19 0.47
CA THR A 271 -3.86 -2.85 0.73
C THR A 271 -4.71 -3.06 -0.52
N ARG A 272 -4.16 -2.84 -1.72
CA ARG A 272 -4.89 -3.03 -2.96
C ARG A 272 -5.26 -4.49 -3.21
N GLY A 273 -6.56 -4.73 -3.37
CA GLY A 273 -7.12 -6.05 -3.69
C GLY A 273 -6.90 -7.08 -2.59
N ILE A 274 -6.95 -6.65 -1.32
CA ILE A 274 -6.93 -7.54 -0.15
C ILE A 274 -8.13 -7.23 0.75
N ASP A 275 -8.62 -8.25 1.46
CA ASP A 275 -9.76 -8.13 2.35
C ASP A 275 -9.49 -7.22 3.56
N ILE A 276 -10.55 -6.69 4.15
CA ILE A 276 -10.50 -5.74 5.28
C ILE A 276 -9.75 -6.32 6.49
N GLY A 277 -9.87 -7.62 6.75
CA GLY A 277 -9.15 -8.28 7.84
C GLY A 277 -7.63 -8.25 7.62
N ALA A 278 -7.18 -8.54 6.40
CA ALA A 278 -5.78 -8.43 6.02
C ALA A 278 -5.28 -6.97 6.05
N LYS A 279 -6.09 -5.99 5.63
CA LYS A 279 -5.75 -4.55 5.73
C LYS A 279 -5.41 -4.18 7.18
N TYR A 280 -6.29 -4.55 8.11
CA TYR A 280 -6.11 -4.27 9.53
C TYR A 280 -4.81 -4.86 10.10
N GLU A 281 -4.45 -6.08 9.71
CA GLU A 281 -3.19 -6.70 10.15
C GLU A 281 -1.96 -5.97 9.59
N ILE A 282 -2.02 -5.48 8.35
CA ILE A 282 -0.95 -4.65 7.77
C ILE A 282 -0.84 -3.31 8.52
N TYR A 283 -1.95 -2.66 8.86
CA TYR A 283 -1.93 -1.40 9.61
C TYR A 283 -1.28 -1.55 10.99
N LYS A 284 -1.60 -2.63 11.70
CA LYS A 284 -0.92 -2.97 12.96
C LYS A 284 0.57 -3.17 12.78
N LEU A 285 0.97 -3.86 11.72
CA LEU A 285 2.39 -4.06 11.42
C LEU A 285 3.08 -2.72 11.17
N ILE A 286 2.48 -1.82 10.39
CA ILE A 286 3.02 -0.47 10.13
C ILE A 286 3.27 0.27 11.46
N ASN A 287 2.29 0.29 12.36
CA ASN A 287 2.45 0.93 13.68
C ASN A 287 3.58 0.31 14.50
N GLN A 288 3.69 -1.01 14.51
CA GLN A 288 4.78 -1.71 15.21
C GLN A 288 6.15 -1.35 14.64
N LEU A 289 6.26 -1.18 13.31
CA LEU A 289 7.50 -0.82 12.65
C LEU A 289 7.91 0.61 12.98
N VAL A 290 6.98 1.57 12.98
CA VAL A 290 7.31 2.96 13.33
C VAL A 290 7.65 3.14 14.80
N GLN A 291 7.04 2.36 15.71
CA GLN A 291 7.45 2.29 17.11
C GLN A 291 8.89 1.77 17.30
N GLN A 292 9.39 0.97 16.35
CA GLN A 292 10.79 0.52 16.32
C GLN A 292 11.73 1.56 15.66
N GLY A 293 11.21 2.72 15.25
CA GLY A 293 11.95 3.80 14.62
C GLY A 293 12.16 3.66 13.11
N ILE A 294 11.52 2.68 12.47
CA ILE A 294 11.52 2.54 11.01
C ILE A 294 10.66 3.66 10.43
N ALA A 295 11.18 4.40 9.45
CA ALA A 295 10.40 5.41 8.76
C ALA A 295 9.57 4.75 7.64
N VAL A 296 8.31 5.14 7.49
CA VAL A 296 7.39 4.52 6.54
C VAL A 296 6.86 5.57 5.57
N ILE A 297 6.87 5.26 4.28
CA ILE A 297 6.12 6.02 3.26
C ILE A 297 4.95 5.15 2.81
N VAL A 298 3.72 5.67 2.90
CA VAL A 298 2.51 5.00 2.42
C VAL A 298 1.93 5.76 1.24
N ILE A 299 1.76 5.08 0.11
CA ILE A 299 0.99 5.57 -1.03
C ILE A 299 -0.29 4.76 -1.08
N SER A 300 -1.42 5.44 -1.20
CA SER A 300 -2.70 4.78 -1.40
C SER A 300 -3.66 5.63 -2.20
N SER A 301 -4.44 4.97 -3.04
CA SER A 301 -5.61 5.52 -3.73
C SER A 301 -6.81 5.67 -2.79
N GLU A 302 -6.84 4.95 -1.67
CA GLU A 302 -7.86 5.06 -0.63
C GLU A 302 -7.46 6.15 0.37
N LEU A 303 -7.99 7.35 0.19
CA LEU A 303 -7.64 8.47 1.06
C LEU A 303 -7.90 8.22 2.57
N PRO A 304 -8.96 7.49 2.98
CA PRO A 304 -9.11 7.09 4.39
C PRO A 304 -7.93 6.31 4.96
N GLU A 305 -7.24 5.49 4.16
CA GLU A 305 -6.04 4.77 4.58
C GLU A 305 -4.87 5.74 4.84
N VAL A 306 -4.66 6.69 3.91
CA VAL A 306 -3.61 7.70 4.08
C VAL A 306 -3.87 8.55 5.33
N LEU A 307 -5.11 9.02 5.51
CA LEU A 307 -5.51 9.85 6.65
C LEU A 307 -5.53 9.07 7.98
N GLY A 308 -5.88 7.79 7.95
CA GLY A 308 -5.96 6.97 9.16
C GLY A 308 -4.59 6.56 9.71
N LEU A 309 -3.57 6.48 8.85
CA LEU A 309 -2.24 5.98 9.23
C LEU A 309 -1.18 7.06 9.40
N SER A 310 -1.24 8.13 8.59
CA SER A 310 -0.06 9.00 8.40
C SER A 310 0.02 10.12 9.44
N ASP A 311 1.23 10.48 9.88
CA ASP A 311 1.48 11.68 10.69
C ASP A 311 1.41 12.95 9.84
N ARG A 312 1.81 12.81 8.58
CA ARG A 312 1.86 13.88 7.58
C ARG A 312 1.42 13.35 6.24
N VAL A 313 0.78 14.23 5.45
CA VAL A 313 0.27 13.90 4.12
C VAL A 313 0.86 14.86 3.10
N LEU A 314 1.60 14.30 2.15
CA LEU A 314 1.99 14.97 0.91
C LEU A 314 0.82 14.88 -0.07
N VAL A 315 0.42 16.02 -0.62
CA VAL A 315 -0.64 16.10 -1.62
C VAL A 315 -0.01 16.37 -2.98
N MET A 316 -0.13 15.41 -3.89
CA MET A 316 0.39 15.52 -5.25
C MET A 316 -0.72 15.74 -6.27
N HIS A 317 -0.43 16.57 -7.27
CA HIS A 317 -1.31 16.78 -8.42
C HIS A 317 -0.46 17.11 -9.66
N GLU A 318 -0.73 16.43 -10.79
CA GLU A 318 -0.03 16.60 -12.06
C GLU A 318 1.51 16.58 -11.95
N GLY A 319 2.04 15.64 -11.15
CA GLY A 319 3.47 15.47 -10.96
C GLY A 319 4.12 16.49 -10.03
N LYS A 320 3.38 17.45 -9.47
CA LYS A 320 3.88 18.44 -8.52
C LYS A 320 3.41 18.15 -7.10
N LEU A 321 4.23 18.53 -6.13
CA LEU A 321 3.81 18.60 -4.73
C LEU A 321 3.02 19.90 -4.50
N LYS A 322 1.76 19.80 -4.09
CA LYS A 322 0.86 20.93 -3.85
C LYS A 322 0.80 21.34 -2.38
N ALA A 323 0.90 20.37 -1.48
CA ALA A 323 0.90 20.63 -0.05
C ALA A 323 1.66 19.55 0.72
N ASN A 324 2.13 19.93 1.90
CA ASN A 324 2.69 19.04 2.92
C ASN A 324 1.97 19.35 4.22
N LEU A 325 0.99 18.52 4.58
CA LEU A 325 0.03 18.79 5.64
C LEU A 325 0.35 17.92 6.86
N ILE A 326 0.35 18.51 8.06
CA ILE A 326 0.41 17.74 9.30
C ILE A 326 -0.97 17.16 9.60
N ASN A 327 -1.03 15.88 9.92
CA ASN A 327 -2.28 15.19 10.18
C ASN A 327 -2.75 15.36 11.63
N HIS A 328 -3.51 16.42 11.86
CA HIS A 328 -4.26 16.63 13.10
C HIS A 328 -5.75 16.43 12.85
N ASN A 329 -6.13 15.21 12.47
CA ASN A 329 -7.47 14.86 11.96
C ASN A 329 -7.80 15.58 10.64
N LEU A 330 -6.89 15.49 9.67
CA LEU A 330 -7.15 15.99 8.32
C LEU A 330 -8.36 15.30 7.72
N THR A 331 -9.21 16.08 7.04
CA THR A 331 -10.36 15.55 6.32
C THR A 331 -10.02 15.31 4.85
N GLN A 332 -10.80 14.43 4.21
CA GLN A 332 -10.71 14.19 2.78
C GLN A 332 -10.91 15.47 1.95
N GLU A 333 -11.83 16.32 2.37
CA GLU A 333 -12.12 17.60 1.74
C GLU A 333 -10.89 18.53 1.76
N GLN A 334 -10.20 18.63 2.90
CA GLN A 334 -9.00 19.47 3.03
C GLN A 334 -7.86 19.00 2.11
N VAL A 335 -7.67 17.69 2.00
CA VAL A 335 -6.66 17.12 1.08
C VAL A 335 -7.04 17.38 -0.38
N MET A 336 -8.31 17.22 -0.74
CA MET A 336 -8.77 17.48 -2.11
C MET A 336 -8.69 18.96 -2.47
N GLU A 337 -9.06 19.84 -1.55
CA GLU A 337 -8.92 21.28 -1.73
C GLU A 337 -7.45 21.67 -1.95
N ALA A 338 -6.53 21.10 -1.16
CA ALA A 338 -5.10 21.31 -1.32
C ALA A 338 -4.57 20.83 -2.69
N ALA A 339 -5.11 19.73 -3.24
CA ALA A 339 -4.74 19.24 -4.56
C ALA A 339 -5.18 20.18 -5.69
N LEU A 340 -6.36 20.79 -5.55
CA LEU A 340 -7.00 21.62 -6.57
C LEU A 340 -6.61 23.11 -6.47
N ARG A 341 -6.04 23.56 -5.35
CA ARG A 341 -5.55 24.93 -5.20
C ARG A 341 -4.49 25.23 -6.27
N SER A 342 -4.83 26.16 -7.16
CA SER A 342 -3.89 26.75 -8.11
C SER A 342 -2.85 27.59 -7.36
N GLU A 343 -1.64 27.73 -7.92
CA GLU A 343 -0.46 28.41 -7.32
C GLU A 343 -0.66 29.93 -7.08
N HIS A 344 -1.90 30.44 -7.01
CA HIS A 344 -2.21 31.87 -6.90
C HIS A 344 -2.62 32.38 -5.52
N HIS A 345 -2.54 31.57 -4.46
CA HIS A 345 -2.68 32.08 -3.08
C HIS A 345 -1.59 31.50 -2.17
N VAL A 346 -0.37 32.03 -2.29
CA VAL A 346 0.57 32.05 -1.17
C VAL A 346 0.29 33.32 -0.37
N GLU A 347 -0.80 33.31 0.40
CA GLU A 347 -0.87 34.21 1.55
C GLU A 347 -0.05 33.58 2.67
N LYS A 348 1.04 34.27 2.98
CA LYS A 348 1.89 34.03 4.14
C LYS A 348 1.00 33.85 5.39
N GLN A 349 1.00 32.67 5.98
CA GLN A 349 0.80 32.59 7.42
C GLN A 349 2.17 32.69 8.09
N SER A 350 2.29 33.79 8.83
CA SER A 350 3.49 34.30 9.47
C SER A 350 3.85 33.51 10.73
N VAL A 351 5.17 33.25 10.85
CA VAL A 351 6.04 33.07 12.03
C VAL A 351 5.49 32.28 13.22
#